data_AF-A0A060HCY5-F1
#
_entry.id   AF-A0A060HCY5-F1
#
_cell.length_a   1.000
_cell.length_b   1.000
_cell.length_c   1.000
_cell.angle_alpha   90.00
_cell.angle_beta   90.00
_cell.angle_gamma   90.00
#
_symmetry.space_group_name_H-M   'P 1'
#
loop_
_entity.id
_entity.type
_entity.pdbx_description
1 polymer ?
#
loop_
_entity_poly.entity_id
_entity_poly.type
_entity_poly.pdbx_seq_one_letter_code
_entity_poly.pdbx_strand_id
1 'polypeptide(L)'
;MSAFDRAVGAAGSQARLANILGVTNQAVSNWKRLGVPEDRCPSIEAVTGVRCEELRKDVRWTRGKTGQITGYHVPLRIGSVVVRELDQLRPDIFGTPPTNHRQEVSDAA
;
A
#
# COMPACT_ATOMS: atom_id res chain seq x y z
N MET A 1 -16.19 -9.56 -17.84
CA MET A 1 -14.78 -9.35 -18.26
C MET A 1 -14.13 -8.45 -17.23
N SER A 2 -13.04 -8.87 -16.60
CA SER A 2 -12.35 -8.02 -15.60
C SER A 2 -11.55 -6.91 -16.28
N ALA A 3 -11.22 -5.84 -15.55
CA ALA A 3 -10.33 -4.80 -16.07
C ALA A 3 -8.96 -5.37 -16.45
N PHE A 4 -8.47 -6.36 -15.69
CA PHE A 4 -7.24 -7.06 -15.98
C PHE A 4 -7.30 -7.86 -17.30
N ASP A 5 -8.41 -8.56 -17.58
CA ASP A 5 -8.55 -9.29 -18.85
C ASP A 5 -8.50 -8.34 -20.06
N ARG A 6 -9.07 -7.13 -19.94
CA ARG A 6 -8.94 -6.09 -20.98
C ARG A 6 -7.51 -5.59 -21.13
N ALA A 7 -6.80 -5.39 -20.01
CA ALA A 7 -5.39 -4.99 -20.05
C ALA A 7 -4.53 -6.07 -20.73
N VAL A 8 -4.76 -7.35 -20.42
CA VAL A 8 -4.12 -8.49 -21.09
C VAL A 8 -4.46 -8.52 -22.58
N GLY A 9 -5.72 -8.27 -22.95
CA GLY A 9 -6.14 -8.19 -24.35
C GLY A 9 -5.47 -7.05 -25.11
N ALA A 10 -5.35 -5.86 -24.50
CA ALA A 10 -4.65 -4.71 -25.07
C ALA A 10 -3.14 -4.96 -25.23
N ALA A 11 -2.53 -5.69 -24.28
CA ALA A 11 -1.14 -6.15 -24.39
C ALA A 11 -0.97 -7.30 -25.40
N GLY A 12 -2.05 -7.92 -25.86
CA GLY A 12 -2.09 -9.06 -26.79
C GLY A 12 -2.07 -10.42 -26.10
N SER A 13 -1.24 -10.61 -25.07
CA SER A 13 -1.23 -11.84 -24.28
C SER A 13 -0.63 -11.63 -22.89
N GLN A 14 -0.89 -12.57 -21.97
CA GLN A 14 -0.30 -12.53 -20.62
C GLN A 14 1.23 -12.63 -20.68
N ALA A 15 1.76 -13.46 -21.59
CA ALA A 15 3.20 -13.60 -21.76
C ALA A 15 3.85 -12.33 -22.33
N ARG A 16 3.18 -11.68 -23.29
CA ARG A 16 3.65 -10.40 -23.83
C ARG A 16 3.62 -9.31 -22.77
N LEU A 17 2.56 -9.25 -21.97
CA LEU A 17 2.47 -8.32 -20.83
C LEU A 17 3.58 -8.58 -19.81
N ALA A 18 3.87 -9.84 -19.48
CA ALA A 18 4.95 -10.22 -18.56
C ALA A 18 6.32 -9.74 -19.08
N ASN A 19 6.59 -9.98 -20.36
CA ASN A 19 7.84 -9.55 -21.01
C ASN A 19 8.00 -8.03 -21.01
N ILE A 20 6.95 -7.27 -21.36
CA ILE A 20 6.99 -5.80 -21.37
C ILE A 20 7.24 -5.25 -19.95
N LEU A 21 6.61 -5.85 -18.94
CA LEU A 21 6.74 -5.43 -17.55
C LEU A 21 8.01 -5.97 -16.86
N GLY A 22 8.79 -6.83 -17.52
CA GLY A 22 9.97 -7.48 -16.93
C GLY A 22 9.63 -8.38 -15.73
N VAL A 23 8.46 -9.01 -15.72
CA VAL A 23 8.01 -9.92 -14.66
C VAL A 23 7.86 -11.35 -15.19
N THR A 24 7.79 -12.33 -14.29
CA THR A 24 7.57 -13.72 -14.68
C THR A 24 6.13 -13.94 -15.13
N ASN A 25 5.92 -14.87 -16.07
CA ASN A 25 4.56 -15.29 -16.49
C ASN A 25 3.72 -15.78 -15.31
N GLN A 26 4.35 -16.43 -14.34
CA GLN A 26 3.69 -16.91 -13.12
C GLN A 26 3.15 -15.75 -12.27
N ALA A 27 3.87 -14.63 -12.18
CA ALA A 27 3.39 -13.45 -11.47
C ALA A 27 2.11 -12.91 -12.11
N VAL A 28 2.10 -12.77 -13.44
CA VAL A 28 0.92 -12.31 -14.20
C VAL A 28 -0.27 -13.26 -14.05
N SER A 29 -0.03 -14.58 -14.08
CA SER A 29 -1.07 -15.59 -13.82
C SER A 29 -1.63 -15.47 -12.39
N ASN A 30 -0.75 -15.27 -11.40
CA ASN A 30 -1.16 -15.09 -10.01
C ASN A 30 -2.01 -13.82 -9.80
N TRP A 31 -1.76 -12.75 -10.56
CA TRP A 31 -2.56 -11.51 -10.45
C TRP A 31 -4.02 -11.68 -10.82
N LYS A 32 -4.35 -12.65 -11.70
CA LYS A 32 -5.75 -12.96 -12.03
C LYS A 32 -6.51 -13.49 -10.81
N ARG A 33 -5.82 -14.21 -9.92
CA ARG A 33 -6.41 -14.82 -8.71
C ARG A 33 -6.30 -13.94 -7.47
N LEU A 34 -5.13 -13.31 -7.28
CA LEU A 34 -4.81 -12.55 -6.06
C LEU A 34 -5.07 -11.05 -6.19
N GLY A 35 -5.24 -10.56 -7.42
CA GLY A 35 -5.24 -9.13 -7.72
C GLY A 35 -3.86 -8.64 -8.17
N VAL A 36 -3.87 -7.53 -8.91
CA VAL A 36 -2.66 -6.85 -9.38
C VAL A 36 -2.06 -6.06 -8.21
N PRO A 37 -0.75 -6.16 -7.94
CA PRO A 37 -0.07 -5.32 -6.95
C PRO A 37 -0.21 -3.82 -7.28
N GLU A 38 -0.38 -2.99 -6.25
CA GLU A 38 -0.45 -1.53 -6.36
C GLU A 38 0.72 -0.95 -7.17
N ASP A 39 1.95 -1.35 -6.85
CA ASP A 39 3.15 -0.82 -7.51
C ASP A 39 3.23 -1.12 -9.01
N ARG A 40 2.48 -2.13 -9.47
CA ARG A 40 2.47 -2.57 -10.87
C ARG A 40 1.36 -1.94 -11.70
N CYS A 41 0.34 -1.37 -11.05
CA CYS A 41 -0.80 -0.76 -11.75
C CYS A 41 -0.36 0.40 -12.67
N PRO A 42 0.53 1.33 -12.25
CA PRO A 42 0.99 2.40 -13.13
C PRO A 42 1.71 1.90 -14.39
N SER A 43 2.52 0.85 -14.27
CA SER A 43 3.21 0.25 -15.42
C SER A 43 2.22 -0.42 -16.38
N ILE A 44 1.17 -1.07 -15.85
CA ILE A 44 0.12 -1.66 -16.69
C ILE A 44 -0.69 -0.55 -17.39
N GLU A 45 -1.03 0.53 -16.69
CA GLU A 45 -1.71 1.69 -17.28
C GLU A 45 -0.89 2.29 -18.43
N ALA A 46 0.42 2.44 -18.25
CA ALA A 46 1.31 2.95 -19.30
C ALA A 46 1.36 2.08 -20.56
N VAL A 47 1.28 0.75 -20.40
CA VAL A 47 1.39 -0.21 -21.53
C VAL A 47 0.05 -0.45 -22.21
N THR A 48 -1.04 -0.46 -21.44
CA THR A 48 -2.34 -0.96 -21.90
C THR A 48 -3.41 0.13 -22.02
N GLY A 49 -3.17 1.30 -21.43
CA GLY A 49 -4.14 2.38 -21.31
C GLY A 49 -5.28 2.12 -20.32
N VAL A 50 -5.30 0.96 -19.64
CA VAL A 50 -6.30 0.65 -18.61
C VAL A 50 -5.94 1.35 -17.32
N ARG A 51 -6.87 2.14 -16.78
CA ARG A 51 -6.62 2.96 -15.59
C ARG A 51 -6.37 2.13 -14.32
N CYS A 52 -5.49 2.63 -13.45
CA CYS A 52 -5.20 2.05 -12.14
C CYS A 52 -6.46 1.88 -11.28
N GLU A 53 -7.39 2.85 -11.35
CA GLU A 53 -8.67 2.80 -10.62
C GLU A 53 -9.59 1.68 -11.10
N GLU A 54 -9.45 1.24 -12.35
CA GLU A 54 -10.21 0.11 -12.90
C GLU A 54 -9.58 -1.23 -12.51
N LEU A 55 -8.24 -1.29 -12.46
CA LEU A 55 -7.49 -2.46 -12.03
C LEU A 55 -7.68 -2.74 -10.53
N ARG A 56 -7.63 -1.70 -9.71
CA ARG A 56 -7.65 -1.76 -8.24
C ARG A 56 -8.55 -0.67 -7.67
N LYS A 57 -9.83 -1.04 -7.49
CA LYS A 57 -10.88 -0.16 -6.93
C LYS A 57 -10.77 0.04 -5.41
N ASP A 58 -10.04 -0.85 -4.75
CA ASP A 58 -9.77 -0.87 -3.31
C ASP A 58 -8.70 0.15 -2.88
N VAL A 59 -7.88 0.62 -3.83
CA VAL A 59 -6.82 1.60 -3.58
C VAL A 59 -7.28 3.00 -3.92
N ARG A 60 -6.89 3.96 -3.08
CA ARG A 60 -7.04 5.39 -3.36
C ARG A 60 -5.82 5.86 -4.15
N TRP A 61 -6.04 6.23 -5.42
CA TRP A 61 -4.99 6.71 -6.32
C TRP A 61 -4.92 8.24 -6.29
N THR A 62 -3.70 8.78 -6.23
CA THR A 62 -3.43 10.22 -6.26
C THR A 62 -2.84 10.57 -7.63
N ARG A 63 -3.51 11.46 -8.36
CA ARG A 63 -3.06 11.96 -9.67
C ARG A 63 -2.53 13.38 -9.58
N GLY A 64 -1.43 13.64 -10.28
CA GLY A 64 -0.90 14.98 -10.49
C GLY A 64 -1.72 15.77 -11.51
N LYS A 65 -1.40 17.06 -11.67
CA LYS A 65 -2.10 17.98 -12.59
C LYS A 65 -2.03 17.55 -14.07
N THR A 66 -1.00 16.79 -14.43
CA THR A 66 -0.77 16.24 -15.77
C THR A 66 -1.51 14.92 -16.02
N GLY A 67 -2.22 14.38 -15.02
CA GLY A 67 -2.91 13.11 -15.10
C GLY A 67 -2.06 11.88 -14.72
N GLN A 68 -0.75 12.04 -14.50
CA GLN A 68 0.13 10.97 -14.05
C GLN A 68 -0.17 10.55 -12.59
N ILE A 69 -0.03 9.27 -12.29
CA ILE A 69 -0.11 8.76 -10.92
C ILE A 69 1.11 9.25 -10.14
N THR A 70 0.89 10.00 -9.07
CA THR A 70 1.96 10.53 -8.20
C THR A 70 2.06 9.78 -6.87
N GLY A 71 1.06 8.98 -6.54
CA GLY A 71 1.06 8.16 -5.34
C GLY A 71 -0.22 7.34 -5.20
N TYR A 72 -0.25 6.49 -4.19
CA TYR A 72 -1.43 5.73 -3.81
C TYR A 72 -1.48 5.61 -2.28
N HIS A 73 -2.69 5.45 -1.73
CA HIS A 73 -2.92 5.27 -0.31
C HIS A 73 -3.57 3.92 -0.06
N VAL A 74 -2.93 3.09 0.77
CA VAL A 74 -3.50 1.86 1.30
C VAL A 74 -3.84 2.10 2.77
N PRO A 75 -5.12 1.98 3.17
CA PRO A 75 -5.49 2.17 4.57
C PRO A 75 -4.85 1.07 5.42
N LEU A 76 -4.00 1.47 6.37
CA LEU A 76 -3.48 0.55 7.36
C LEU A 76 -4.64 0.13 8.26
N ARG A 77 -5.04 -1.14 8.17
CA ARG A 77 -5.82 -1.73 9.24
C ARG A 77 -4.86 -1.99 10.38
N ILE A 78 -4.70 -1.01 11.26
CA ILE A 78 -4.19 -1.27 12.60
C ILE A 78 -5.26 -2.16 13.22
N GLY A 79 -5.08 -3.48 13.12
CA GLY A 79 -5.81 -4.42 13.94
C GLY A 79 -5.63 -3.93 15.37
N SER A 80 -6.72 -3.81 16.11
CA SER A 80 -6.76 -3.35 17.49
C SER A 80 -5.61 -3.95 18.28
N VAL A 81 -4.47 -3.27 18.31
CA VAL A 81 -3.43 -3.54 19.28
C VAL A 81 -4.09 -3.01 20.52
N VAL A 82 -4.70 -3.93 21.27
CA VAL A 82 -5.04 -3.70 22.66
C VAL A 82 -3.73 -3.17 23.22
N VAL A 83 -3.70 -1.89 23.57
CA VAL A 83 -2.60 -1.30 24.31
C VAL A 83 -2.63 -2.04 25.63
N ARG A 84 -2.02 -3.22 25.66
CA ARG A 84 -1.75 -3.95 26.89
C ARG A 84 -0.68 -3.09 27.54
N GLU A 85 -1.19 -2.19 28.37
CA GLU A 85 -0.60 -1.64 29.57
C GLU A 85 0.94 -1.61 29.50
N LEU A 86 1.48 -0.41 29.38
CA LEU A 86 2.93 -0.14 29.36
C LEU A 86 3.71 -0.84 30.49
N ASP A 87 3.05 -1.32 31.54
CA ASP A 87 3.61 -2.16 32.61
C ASP A 87 4.15 -3.53 32.15
N GLN A 88 3.74 -4.05 30.99
CA GLN A 88 4.25 -5.33 30.46
C GLN A 88 5.45 -5.16 29.51
N LEU A 89 5.86 -3.93 29.19
CA LEU A 89 7.07 -3.71 28.39
C LEU A 89 8.29 -4.05 29.23
N ARG A 90 9.06 -5.02 28.74
CA ARG A 90 10.38 -5.46 29.25
C ARG A 90 11.26 -4.24 29.57
N PRO A 91 11.42 -3.85 30.86
CA PRO A 91 12.14 -2.64 31.24
C PRO A 91 13.63 -2.70 30.89
N ASP A 92 14.16 -3.92 30.75
CA ASP A 92 15.53 -4.20 30.33
C ASP A 92 15.82 -3.81 28.87
N ILE A 93 14.79 -3.73 28.00
CA ILE A 93 14.96 -3.34 26.60
C ILE A 93 14.61 -1.86 26.38
N PHE A 94 13.51 -1.39 26.97
CA PHE A 94 12.97 -0.05 26.68
C PHE A 94 13.29 1.00 27.75
N GLY A 95 13.95 0.60 28.85
CA GLY A 95 14.19 1.45 30.00
C GLY A 95 12.95 1.57 30.89
N THR A 96 13.14 1.94 32.16
CA THR A 96 12.01 2.28 33.04
C THR A 96 11.35 3.56 32.55
N PRO A 97 10.00 3.63 32.51
CA PRO A 97 9.30 4.86 32.16
C PRO A 97 9.83 6.02 33.00
N PRO A 98 10.05 7.21 32.40
CA PRO A 98 10.47 8.36 33.18
C PRO A 98 9.39 8.65 34.21
N THR A 99 9.75 8.55 35.49
CA THR A 99 8.87 8.99 36.58
C THR A 99 8.72 10.48 36.41
N ASN A 100 7.59 10.93 35.87
CA ASN A 100 7.33 12.35 35.69
C ASN A 100 7.25 13.01 37.08
N HIS A 101 8.36 13.57 37.56
CA HIS A 101 8.34 14.49 38.68
C HIS A 101 7.69 15.76 38.13
N ARG A 102 6.37 15.83 38.19
CA ARG A 102 5.64 17.07 37.98
C ARG A 102 6.11 18.01 39.09
N GLN A 103 7.06 18.88 38.78
CA GLN A 103 7.46 19.94 39.69
C GLN A 103 6.26 20.87 39.78
N GLU A 104 5.47 20.72 40.84
CA GLU A 104 4.46 21.71 41.21
C GLU A 104 5.22 23.00 41.49
N VAL A 105 5.21 23.91 40.52
CA VAL A 105 5.59 25.31 40.72
C VAL A 105 4.58 25.88 41.70
N SER A 106 4.92 25.84 42.98
CA SER A 106 4.15 26.51 44.02
C SER A 106 4.47 28.00 43.93
N ASP A 107 3.45 28.78 43.59
CA ASP A 107 3.41 30.24 43.69
C ASP A 107 3.92 30.69 45.07
N ALA A 108 4.93 31.56 45.08
CA ALA A 108 5.24 32.39 46.23
C ALA A 108 5.29 33.84 45.76
N ALA A 109 4.39 34.62 46.35
CA ALA A 109 4.13 36.03 46.15
C ALA A 109 5.32 36.96 46.48
#